data_AF-A0A2V6TIT4-F1
#
_entry.id   AF-A0A2V6TIT4-F1
#
_cell.length_a   1.000
_cell.length_b   1.000
_cell.length_c   1.000
_cell.angle_alpha   90.00
_cell.angle_beta   90.00
_cell.angle_gamma   90.00
#
_symmetry.space_group_name_H-M   'P 1'
#
loop_
_entity.id
_entity.type
_entity.pdbx_description
1 polymer ?
#
loop_
_entity_poly.entity_id
_entity_poly.type
_entity_poly.pdbx_seq_one_letter_code
_entity_poly.pdbx_strand_id
1 'polypeptide(L)'
;MDHRRADWSRRAFVGGLTLGWTAGLLGLDSGQAAAEPPPETTKLRLPQIPGICVAPQYVAEALMISEGFIDVQYVKLEGDLRA
;
A
#
# COMPACT_ATOMS: atom_id res chain seq x y z
N MET A 1 -15.60 -21.50 7.25
CA MET A 1 -14.18 -21.79 7.55
C MET A 1 -13.69 -22.86 6.57
N ASP A 2 -13.03 -22.45 5.49
CA ASP A 2 -12.04 -23.27 4.76
C ASP A 2 -10.90 -22.31 4.40
N HIS A 3 -9.88 -22.24 5.24
CA HIS A 3 -8.66 -21.48 4.98
C HIS A 3 -7.60 -22.44 4.45
N ARG A 4 -7.81 -22.99 3.25
CA ARG A 4 -6.71 -23.54 2.46
C ARG A 4 -5.83 -22.39 2.00
N ARG A 5 -4.88 -22.00 2.84
CA ARG A 5 -3.67 -21.30 2.38
C ARG A 5 -3.04 -22.23 1.35
N ALA A 6 -2.95 -21.80 0.09
CA ALA A 6 -2.22 -22.53 -0.93
C ALA A 6 -0.82 -22.83 -0.37
N ASP A 7 -0.47 -24.11 -0.27
CA ASP A 7 0.77 -24.56 0.33
C ASP A 7 1.92 -24.20 -0.62
N TRP A 8 2.52 -23.04 -0.38
CA TRP A 8 3.52 -22.47 -1.27
C TRP A 8 4.89 -23.05 -0.91
N SER A 9 5.37 -24.01 -1.70
CA SER A 9 6.71 -24.57 -1.47
C SER A 9 7.82 -23.55 -1.77
N ARG A 10 8.93 -23.62 -1.03
CA ARG A 10 10.13 -22.78 -1.29
C ARG A 10 10.58 -22.87 -2.75
N ARG A 11 10.48 -24.04 -3.38
CA ARG A 11 10.85 -24.25 -4.78
C ARG A 11 9.89 -23.55 -5.74
N ALA A 12 8.59 -23.61 -5.48
CA ALA A 12 7.60 -22.85 -6.25
C ALA A 12 7.85 -21.33 -6.14
N PHE A 13 8.28 -20.85 -4.96
CA PHE A 13 8.61 -19.43 -4.74
C PHE A 13 9.79 -18.98 -5.57
N VAL A 14 10.92 -19.68 -5.41
CA VAL A 14 12.16 -19.35 -6.11
C VAL A 14 11.95 -19.52 -7.60
N GLY A 15 11.22 -20.56 -8.04
CA GLY A 15 10.83 -20.74 -9.43
C GLY A 15 10.06 -19.54 -9.99
N GLY A 16 9.01 -19.07 -9.29
CA GLY A 16 8.25 -17.89 -9.69
C GLY A 16 9.10 -16.62 -9.79
N LEU A 17 9.97 -16.38 -8.80
CA LEU A 17 10.90 -15.24 -8.81
C LEU A 17 11.90 -15.30 -9.97
N THR A 18 12.47 -16.48 -10.23
CA THR A 18 13.43 -16.66 -11.34
C THR A 18 12.77 -16.42 -12.69
N LEU A 19 11.53 -16.89 -12.87
CA LEU A 19 10.75 -16.67 -14.09
C LEU A 19 10.41 -15.18 -14.26
N GLY A 20 9.94 -14.52 -13.20
CA GLY A 20 9.67 -13.08 -13.20
C GLY A 20 10.90 -12.24 -13.54
N TRP A 21 12.07 -12.58 -12.99
CA TRP A 21 13.34 -11.91 -13.34
C TRP A 21 13.68 -12.07 -14.82
N THR A 22 13.61 -13.30 -15.34
CA THR A 22 13.91 -13.55 -16.76
C THR A 22 12.95 -12.82 -17.69
N ALA A 23 11.66 -12.73 -17.33
CA ALA A 23 10.67 -11.95 -18.08
C ALA A 23 11.03 -10.46 -18.07
N GLY A 24 11.40 -9.90 -16.91
CA GLY A 24 11.86 -8.52 -16.78
C GLY A 24 13.12 -8.21 -17.61
N LEU A 25 14.11 -9.12 -17.63
CA LEU A 25 15.32 -8.96 -18.48
C LEU A 25 15.01 -9.02 -19.98
N LEU A 26 14.04 -9.84 -20.37
CA LEU A 26 13.61 -9.98 -21.76
C LEU A 26 12.64 -8.87 -22.20
N GLY A 27 12.29 -7.93 -21.31
CA GLY A 27 11.29 -6.89 -21.58
C GLY A 27 9.90 -7.46 -21.84
N LEU A 28 9.65 -8.70 -21.40
CA LEU A 28 8.32 -9.29 -21.42
C LEU A 28 7.56 -8.61 -20.28
N ASP A 29 6.79 -7.59 -20.65
CA ASP A 29 5.91 -6.89 -19.73
C ASP A 29 5.00 -7.93 -19.06
N SER A 30 5.28 -8.23 -17.79
CA SER A 30 4.33 -8.90 -16.94
C SER A 30 3.23 -7.88 -16.69
N GLY A 31 2.27 -7.83 -17.62
CA GLY A 31 1.19 -6.84 -17.71
C GLY A 31 0.98 -6.12 -16.40
N GLN A 32 1.39 -4.84 -16.36
CA GLN A 32 1.28 -3.89 -15.23
C GLN A 32 0.64 -4.52 -13.99
N ALA A 33 1.46 -5.17 -13.17
CA ALA A 33 1.07 -6.05 -12.07
C ALA A 33 -0.10 -5.50 -11.25
N ALA A 34 -1.35 -5.80 -11.66
CA ALA A 34 -2.61 -5.37 -11.06
C ALA A 34 -2.52 -4.03 -10.28
N ALA A 35 -1.81 -3.04 -10.81
CA ALA A 35 -1.64 -1.79 -10.11
C ALA A 35 -3.01 -1.14 -10.14
N GLU A 36 -3.56 -0.83 -8.96
CA GLU A 36 -4.80 -0.09 -8.91
C GLU A 36 -4.63 1.18 -9.75
N PRO A 37 -5.69 1.62 -10.46
CA PRO A 37 -5.64 2.89 -11.17
C PRO A 37 -5.26 4.01 -10.17
N PRO A 38 -4.68 5.12 -10.67
CA PRO A 38 -4.34 6.25 -9.82
C PRO A 38 -5.53 6.68 -8.94
N PRO A 39 -5.28 7.21 -7.74
CA PRO A 39 -6.35 7.59 -6.83
C PRO A 39 -7.27 8.65 -7.46
N GLU A 40 -8.58 8.56 -7.18
CA GLU A 40 -9.59 9.51 -7.69
C GLU A 40 -9.32 10.97 -7.28
N THR A 41 -8.57 11.16 -6.18
CA THR A 41 -8.13 12.44 -5.66
C THR A 41 -6.66 12.37 -5.25
N THR A 42 -5.96 13.48 -5.39
CA THR A 42 -4.57 13.63 -4.91
C THR A 42 -4.47 14.23 -3.51
N LYS A 43 -5.60 14.69 -2.96
CA LYS A 43 -5.66 15.43 -1.70
C LYS A 43 -6.26 14.62 -0.57
N LEU A 44 -5.55 14.55 0.56
CA LEU A 44 -5.99 13.94 1.81
C LEU A 44 -6.01 14.97 2.94
N ARG A 45 -7.06 14.95 3.76
CA ARG A 45 -7.15 15.70 5.02
C ARG A 45 -7.40 14.73 6.16
N LEU A 46 -6.34 14.42 6.90
CA LEU A 46 -6.34 13.40 7.95
C LEU A 46 -6.33 14.04 9.34
N PRO A 47 -7.03 13.46 10.33
CA PRO A 47 -6.99 13.95 11.70
C PRO A 47 -5.63 13.70 12.35
N GLN A 48 -5.08 14.73 12.99
CA GLN A 48 -3.95 14.63 13.89
C GLN A 48 -4.46 14.49 15.32
N ILE A 49 -4.54 13.26 15.81
CA ILE A 49 -5.04 12.94 17.15
C ILE A 49 -4.02 12.07 17.91
N PRO A 50 -3.97 12.16 19.25
CA PRO A 50 -3.17 11.23 20.03
C PRO A 50 -3.81 9.83 20.00
N GLY A 51 -3.05 8.82 19.55
CA GLY A 51 -3.52 7.45 19.57
C GLY A 51 -2.58 6.51 18.83
N ILE A 52 -2.26 5.37 19.43
CA ILE A 52 -1.36 4.40 18.78
C ILE A 52 -1.99 3.82 17.50
N CYS A 53 -3.32 3.74 17.44
CA CYS A 53 -4.05 3.23 16.28
C CYS A 53 -3.90 4.11 15.04
N VAL A 54 -3.71 5.42 15.19
CA VAL A 54 -3.53 6.35 14.06
C VAL A 54 -2.06 6.55 13.68
N ALA A 55 -1.14 6.15 14.55
CA ALA A 55 0.30 6.32 14.33
C ALA A 55 0.81 5.78 12.97
N PRO A 56 0.32 4.63 12.44
CA PRO A 56 0.75 4.14 11.13
C PRO A 56 0.50 5.13 9.99
N GLN A 57 -0.54 5.98 10.08
CA GLN A 57 -0.86 6.97 9.04
C GLN A 57 0.20 8.07 8.95
N TYR A 58 0.86 8.42 10.06
CA TYR A 58 1.95 9.41 10.06
C TYR A 58 3.23 8.84 9.46
N VAL A 59 3.52 7.57 9.72
CA VAL A 59 4.69 6.88 9.15
C VAL A 59 4.49 6.62 7.64
N ALA A 60 3.26 6.38 7.22
CA ALA A 60 2.92 6.09 5.84
C ALA A 60 2.91 7.32 4.91
N GLU A 61 3.20 8.54 5.37
CA GLU A 61 3.11 9.75 4.52
C GLU A 61 3.93 9.64 3.23
N ALA A 62 5.18 9.17 3.33
CA ALA A 62 6.02 8.97 2.16
C ALA A 62 5.44 7.92 1.19
N LEU A 63 4.75 6.90 1.72
CA LEU A 63 4.05 5.90 0.89
C LEU A 63 2.81 6.51 0.23
N MET A 64 2.03 7.31 0.96
CA MET A 64 0.88 8.01 0.38
C MET A 64 1.29 8.90 -0.79
N ILE A 65 2.42 9.61 -0.65
CA ILE A 65 2.97 10.42 -1.74
C ILE A 65 3.39 9.54 -2.94
N SER A 66 4.03 8.38 -2.69
CA SER A 66 4.43 7.48 -3.78
C SER A 66 3.26 6.84 -4.51
N GLU A 67 2.12 6.66 -3.84
CA GLU A 67 0.86 6.17 -4.45
C GLU A 67 0.07 7.26 -5.20
N GLY A 68 0.51 8.53 -5.15
CA GLY A 68 -0.10 9.64 -5.90
C GLY A 68 -0.92 10.63 -5.07
N PHE A 69 -0.95 10.48 -3.74
CA PHE A 69 -1.51 11.51 -2.84
C PHE A 69 -0.49 12.62 -2.59
N ILE A 70 -0.43 13.59 -3.49
CA ILE A 70 0.57 14.68 -3.44
C ILE A 70 0.22 15.84 -2.51
N ASP A 71 -1.01 15.90 -1.97
CA ASP A 71 -1.45 16.93 -1.01
C ASP A 71 -2.00 16.27 0.27
N VAL A 72 -1.11 15.84 1.15
CA VAL A 72 -1.45 15.24 2.46
C VAL A 72 -1.43 16.31 3.53
N GLN A 73 -2.56 16.49 4.21
CA GLN A 73 -2.70 17.51 5.26
C GLN A 73 -3.16 16.87 6.57
N TYR A 74 -2.45 17.16 7.64
CA TYR A 74 -2.83 16.76 8.99
C TYR A 74 -3.55 17.91 9.70
N VAL A 75 -4.79 17.65 10.11
CA VAL A 75 -5.65 18.62 10.80
C VAL A 75 -5.68 18.27 12.28
N LYS A 76 -5.12 19.13 13.13
CA LYS A 76 -5.23 18.98 14.59
C LYS A 76 -6.70 19.02 14.99
N LEU A 77 -7.18 17.92 15.53
CA LEU A 77 -8.48 17.87 16.17
C LEU A 77 -8.24 17.90 17.68
N GLU A 78 -8.67 18.99 18.30
CA GLU A 78 -8.76 19.04 19.76
C GLU A 78 -9.89 18.08 20.17
N GLY A 79 -9.56 17.18 21.09
CA GLY A 79 -10.45 16.09 21.48
C GLY A 79 -11.67 16.59 22.23
N ASP A 80 -12.69 17.04 21.51
CA ASP A 80 -14.04 16.94 22.01
C ASP A 80 -14.61 15.58 21.58
N LEU A 81 -14.44 14.59 22.46
CA LEU A 81 -15.11 13.31 22.35
C LEU A 81 -16.55 13.39 22.91
N ARG A 82 -17.15 14.58 22.99
CA ARG A 82 -18.50 14.83 23.53
C ARG A 82 -19.33 15.81 22.68
N ALA A 83 -19.59 15.45 21.44
CA ALA A 83 -20.77 15.93 20.71
C ALA A 83 -21.58 14.75 20.17
#